data_AF-A0A7S1PJW5-F1
#
_entry.id   AF-A0A7S1PJW5-F1
#
_cell.length_a   1.000
_cell.length_b   1.000
_cell.length_c   1.000
_cell.angle_alpha   90.00
_cell.angle_beta   90.00
_cell.angle_gamma   90.00
#
_symmetry.space_group_name_H-M   'P 1'
#
loop_
_entity.id
_entity.type
_entity.pdbx_description
1 polymer ?
#
loop_
_entity_poly.entity_id
_entity_poly.type
_entity_poly.pdbx_seq_one_letter_code
_entity_poly.pdbx_strand_id
1 'polypeptide(L)'
;MYRPGVIRPGGPQFAGAVRPSAAGVGMRANPWLGARAAAGAGGPFTQVRAMRPLAARPTAPKTPPPFSVLKRKIDQVSSGQSAFIAPRAKAARPTAVAPIKVPGTVTAAGAVRPAGVVAPLATLAARPPVQVPKAKAPAEPKLSSVELARRGQMSEKNDKIKGQVKMRKLEVLSKQLLDEWSSLPKEKKEEGFTLIGTRFVQKVDPEYLVSMTELFAGGVDGLPALGGEAGNEAAAADDKKTAEEDGDAAADGADGADDAEADADGASSFVEVMKDLLQQAESEPEAEWSKAWSVLGLTAKEHTGALTGLFEACVQGGSSKEQAAGLLAELARSKSIEMKSLEAAMQAIARRIEEFVQADVDAWHLLSHVITTTFPKTPSTTWGLHRAGWNWTTWWSMTEKVLSTADNFRAFDILVMVLQTCQEKSDTVINKQQAWKEGGHIPKVQKALCAWAEMDATSIVDTLGAYGVEL
;
A
#
# COMPACT_ATOMS: atom_id res chain seq x y z
N MET A 1 36.41 19.98 -70.10
CA MET A 1 37.48 19.05 -69.67
C MET A 1 36.83 17.89 -68.94
N TYR A 2 36.68 16.79 -69.66
CA TYR A 2 36.13 15.51 -69.21
C TYR A 2 37.30 14.60 -68.82
N ARG A 3 37.19 13.86 -67.71
CA ARG A 3 38.04 12.69 -67.42
C ARG A 3 37.17 11.43 -67.37
N PRO A 4 37.49 10.38 -68.15
CA PRO A 4 36.83 9.07 -68.11
C PRO A 4 37.70 7.99 -67.44
N GLY A 5 37.07 6.86 -67.09
CA GLY A 5 37.68 5.59 -66.69
C GLY A 5 37.15 5.09 -65.34
N VAL A 6 36.79 3.84 -65.08
CA VAL A 6 37.12 2.55 -65.73
C VAL A 6 36.01 1.53 -65.38
N ILE A 7 35.73 0.63 -66.32
CA ILE A 7 34.81 -0.53 -66.24
C ILE A 7 35.60 -1.76 -65.75
N ARG A 8 35.06 -2.60 -64.84
CA ARG A 8 34.90 -4.08 -64.98
C ARG A 8 34.47 -4.82 -63.68
N PRO A 9 33.98 -6.09 -63.77
CA PRO A 9 32.71 -6.52 -63.18
C PRO A 9 32.84 -7.62 -62.11
N GLY A 10 31.72 -7.98 -61.48
CA GLY A 10 31.57 -9.24 -60.76
C GLY A 10 30.20 -9.39 -60.10
N GLY A 11 29.35 -10.28 -60.63
CA GLY A 11 28.19 -10.81 -59.89
C GLY A 11 28.64 -11.70 -58.71
N PRO A 12 27.69 -12.25 -57.92
CA PRO A 12 26.85 -13.32 -58.46
C PRO A 12 25.37 -13.24 -58.08
N GLN A 13 24.61 -13.98 -58.88
CA GLN A 13 23.21 -14.35 -58.72
C GLN A 13 23.02 -15.20 -57.45
N PHE A 14 22.00 -14.90 -56.66
CA PHE A 14 21.36 -15.88 -55.79
C PHE A 14 19.89 -16.02 -56.20
N ALA A 15 19.64 -17.11 -56.92
CA ALA A 15 18.33 -17.74 -57.02
C ALA A 15 18.17 -18.68 -55.82
N GLY A 16 16.98 -18.75 -55.23
CA GLY A 16 16.62 -19.94 -54.44
C GLY A 16 15.64 -19.70 -53.29
N ALA A 17 14.48 -20.33 -53.43
CA ALA A 17 13.61 -20.87 -52.39
C ALA A 17 12.70 -19.90 -51.62
N VAL A 18 11.55 -19.64 -52.25
CA VAL A 18 10.27 -19.47 -51.56
C VAL A 18 9.97 -20.75 -50.77
N ARG A 19 10.02 -20.68 -49.44
CA ARG A 19 9.47 -21.71 -48.55
C ARG A 19 8.03 -21.34 -48.20
N PRO A 20 7.06 -22.26 -48.33
CA PRO A 20 5.70 -22.02 -47.83
C PRO A 20 5.72 -22.05 -46.29
N SER A 21 5.21 -20.97 -45.71
CA SER A 21 4.92 -20.85 -44.29
C SER A 21 3.72 -21.74 -43.95
N ALA A 22 4.01 -22.88 -43.33
CA ALA A 22 3.02 -23.74 -42.70
C ALA A 22 3.45 -23.95 -41.24
N ALA A 23 2.98 -23.06 -40.38
CA ALA A 23 2.97 -23.28 -38.94
C ALA A 23 1.67 -22.68 -38.41
N GLY A 24 0.58 -23.44 -38.58
CA GLY A 24 -0.60 -23.26 -37.77
C GLY A 24 -0.21 -23.49 -36.31
N VAL A 25 -0.35 -22.46 -35.49
CA VAL A 25 -0.24 -22.54 -34.04
C VAL A 25 -1.45 -23.35 -33.57
N GLY A 26 -1.24 -24.66 -33.46
CA GLY A 26 -2.20 -25.55 -32.82
C GLY A 26 -2.23 -25.21 -31.33
N MET A 27 -3.28 -24.49 -30.91
CA MET A 27 -3.71 -24.49 -29.51
C MET A 27 -3.87 -25.94 -29.08
N ARG A 28 -2.94 -26.41 -28.23
CA ARG A 28 -3.11 -27.66 -27.51
C ARG A 28 -4.23 -27.44 -26.49
N ALA A 29 -5.43 -27.90 -26.82
CA ALA A 29 -6.51 -28.05 -25.87
C ALA A 29 -6.00 -28.88 -24.69
N ASN A 30 -6.04 -28.28 -23.50
CA ASN A 30 -5.67 -28.92 -22.24
C ASN A 30 -6.75 -29.95 -21.88
N PRO A 31 -6.47 -31.27 -21.83
CA PRO A 31 -7.51 -32.30 -21.72
C PRO A 31 -8.11 -32.49 -20.31
N TRP A 32 -7.86 -31.58 -19.37
CA TRP A 32 -8.25 -31.75 -17.96
C TRP A 32 -9.55 -31.04 -17.53
N LEU A 33 -10.19 -30.26 -18.41
CA LEU A 33 -11.44 -29.54 -18.11
C LEU A 33 -12.72 -30.27 -18.56
N GLY A 34 -12.64 -31.53 -19.00
CA GLY A 34 -13.74 -32.24 -19.66
C GLY A 34 -14.34 -33.46 -18.95
N ALA A 35 -14.16 -33.66 -17.64
CA ALA A 35 -14.56 -34.92 -16.99
C ALA A 35 -15.40 -34.76 -15.70
N ARG A 36 -16.37 -33.83 -15.67
CA ARG A 36 -17.34 -33.78 -14.56
C ARG A 36 -18.74 -33.31 -14.93
N ALA A 37 -19.33 -33.88 -15.98
CA ALA A 37 -20.77 -33.83 -16.19
C ALA A 37 -21.23 -34.92 -17.19
N ALA A 38 -21.51 -36.14 -16.71
CA ALA A 38 -22.48 -37.09 -17.28
C ALA A 38 -22.34 -38.49 -16.66
N ALA A 39 -23.05 -38.75 -15.57
CA ALA A 39 -23.59 -40.07 -15.22
C ALA A 39 -24.71 -39.77 -14.21
N GLY A 40 -26.00 -39.92 -14.53
CA GLY A 40 -26.60 -41.03 -15.26
C GLY A 40 -27.49 -41.75 -14.25
N ALA A 41 -28.79 -41.48 -14.35
CA ALA A 41 -29.84 -42.01 -13.50
C ALA A 41 -29.96 -43.55 -13.59
N GLY A 42 -30.43 -44.15 -12.49
CA GLY A 42 -31.30 -45.33 -12.52
C GLY A 42 -30.68 -46.68 -12.13
N GLY A 43 -31.15 -47.24 -11.01
CA GLY A 43 -31.07 -48.68 -10.74
C GLY A 43 -30.95 -49.05 -9.26
N PRO A 44 -31.92 -49.78 -8.65
CA PRO A 44 -31.95 -50.05 -7.22
C PRO A 44 -31.16 -51.32 -6.88
N PHE A 45 -30.28 -51.25 -5.89
CA PHE A 45 -29.69 -52.44 -5.28
C PHE A 45 -29.82 -52.35 -3.76
N THR A 46 -30.76 -53.13 -3.23
CA THR A 46 -30.86 -53.52 -1.83
C THR A 46 -29.62 -54.30 -1.42
N GLN A 47 -28.82 -53.73 -0.53
CA GLN A 47 -27.98 -54.53 0.37
C GLN A 47 -28.11 -54.03 1.80
N VAL A 48 -28.76 -54.87 2.60
CA VAL A 48 -28.87 -54.81 4.04
C VAL A 48 -27.46 -54.92 4.62
N ARG A 49 -26.96 -53.83 5.23
CA ARG A 49 -25.76 -53.87 6.08
C ARG A 49 -26.13 -53.44 7.49
N ALA A 50 -25.88 -54.36 8.41
CA ALA A 50 -26.23 -54.30 9.83
C ALA A 50 -25.78 -52.99 10.50
N MET A 51 -26.72 -52.37 11.22
CA MET A 51 -26.47 -51.25 12.11
C MET A 51 -25.63 -51.70 13.31
N ARG A 52 -24.54 -50.97 13.59
CA ARG A 52 -23.84 -50.97 14.86
C ARG A 52 -24.40 -49.82 15.71
N PRO A 53 -24.73 -50.04 17.00
CA PRO A 53 -25.38 -49.03 17.82
C PRO A 53 -24.40 -47.90 18.21
N LEU A 54 -24.83 -46.66 17.97
CA LEU A 54 -24.24 -45.43 18.50
C LEU A 54 -24.51 -45.35 20.01
N ALA A 55 -23.46 -45.32 20.81
CA ALA A 55 -23.54 -45.04 22.24
C ALA A 55 -23.95 -43.57 22.45
N ALA A 56 -24.97 -43.38 23.28
CA ALA A 56 -25.53 -42.09 23.65
C ALA A 56 -24.50 -41.23 24.39
N ARG A 57 -24.31 -39.98 23.92
CA ARG A 57 -23.55 -38.94 24.60
C ARG A 57 -24.53 -38.09 25.42
N PRO A 58 -24.36 -37.92 26.73
CA PRO A 58 -25.28 -37.13 27.54
C PRO A 58 -25.13 -35.63 27.24
N THR A 59 -26.24 -35.00 26.89
CA THR A 59 -26.40 -33.55 26.78
C THR A 59 -26.62 -32.96 28.17
N ALA A 60 -25.69 -32.13 28.62
CA ALA A 60 -25.87 -31.26 29.79
C ALA A 60 -26.05 -29.81 29.29
N PRO A 61 -27.11 -29.08 29.73
CA PRO A 61 -27.30 -27.69 29.35
C PRO A 61 -26.38 -26.79 30.20
N LYS A 62 -25.48 -26.05 29.54
CA LYS A 62 -24.73 -24.95 30.17
C LYS A 62 -25.59 -23.69 30.11
N THR A 63 -26.16 -23.30 31.25
CA THR A 63 -26.69 -21.96 31.49
C THR A 63 -25.53 -20.95 31.63
N PRO A 64 -25.60 -19.75 31.02
CA PRO A 64 -24.63 -18.69 31.24
C PRO A 64 -24.84 -18.02 32.62
N PRO A 65 -23.79 -17.56 33.31
CA PRO A 65 -23.91 -16.80 34.55
C PRO A 65 -24.43 -15.37 34.29
N PRO A 66 -25.12 -14.75 35.26
CA PRO A 66 -25.69 -13.41 35.11
C PRO A 66 -24.62 -12.32 35.11
N PHE A 67 -24.76 -11.35 34.21
CA PHE A 67 -24.00 -10.11 34.19
C PHE A 67 -24.27 -9.30 35.47
N SER A 68 -23.26 -9.17 36.32
CA SER A 68 -23.25 -8.21 37.42
C SER A 68 -22.98 -6.80 36.88
N VAL A 69 -24.01 -5.96 36.96
CA VAL A 69 -24.00 -4.53 36.62
C VAL A 69 -23.13 -3.76 37.63
N LEU A 70 -21.93 -3.35 37.22
CA LEU A 70 -21.09 -2.40 37.94
C LEU A 70 -21.65 -0.99 37.76
N LYS A 71 -22.46 -0.55 38.73
CA LYS A 71 -22.81 0.87 38.94
C LYS A 71 -21.54 1.65 39.27
N ARG A 72 -21.02 2.44 38.34
CA ARG A 72 -20.08 3.52 38.67
C ARG A 72 -20.87 4.73 39.17
N LYS A 73 -20.60 5.11 40.42
CA LYS A 73 -20.97 6.40 41.01
C LYS A 73 -20.32 7.51 40.19
N ILE A 74 -21.14 8.42 39.70
CA ILE A 74 -20.75 9.76 39.27
C ILE A 74 -20.83 10.61 40.53
N ASP A 75 -19.67 10.97 41.09
CA ASP A 75 -19.60 12.00 42.13
C ASP A 75 -19.27 13.35 41.48
N GLN A 76 -20.13 14.31 41.83
CA GLN A 76 -20.01 15.75 41.61
C GLN A 76 -18.72 16.32 42.21
N VAL A 77 -18.00 17.16 41.46
CA VAL A 77 -17.15 18.26 41.98
C VAL A 77 -17.20 19.35 40.90
N SER A 78 -18.08 20.35 40.99
CA SER A 78 -18.03 21.58 41.79
C SER A 78 -16.82 22.48 41.53
N SER A 79 -17.16 23.71 41.15
CA SER A 79 -16.38 24.88 40.75
C SER A 79 -15.53 25.51 41.86
N GLY A 80 -14.41 26.15 41.48
CA GLY A 80 -13.72 27.19 42.28
C GLY A 80 -12.24 27.34 41.88
N GLN A 81 -11.89 28.30 41.02
CA GLN A 81 -11.33 29.63 41.33
C GLN A 81 -9.90 29.68 41.94
N SER A 82 -8.97 30.15 41.09
CA SER A 82 -7.94 31.18 41.32
C SER A 82 -6.94 31.11 42.50
N ALA A 83 -5.68 30.91 42.11
CA ALA A 83 -4.52 31.81 42.28
C ALA A 83 -3.51 31.63 43.44
N PHE A 84 -2.27 32.02 43.08
CA PHE A 84 -1.08 32.42 43.86
C PHE A 84 -0.01 31.38 44.28
N ILE A 85 1.21 31.66 43.78
CA ILE A 85 2.55 31.59 44.43
C ILE A 85 3.36 30.27 44.33
N ALA A 86 4.43 30.34 43.52
CA ALA A 86 5.70 29.59 43.65
C ALA A 86 6.53 30.16 44.82
N PRO A 87 7.55 29.49 45.44
CA PRO A 87 8.66 28.90 44.69
C PRO A 87 9.45 27.71 45.33
N ARG A 88 10.16 26.99 44.44
CA ARG A 88 11.57 26.55 44.54
C ARG A 88 12.03 25.76 45.78
N ALA A 89 12.31 24.47 45.58
CA ALA A 89 13.25 23.71 46.41
C ALA A 89 14.19 22.83 45.55
N LYS A 90 15.46 22.82 45.97
CA LYS A 90 16.63 22.18 45.37
C LYS A 90 16.53 20.65 45.43
N ALA A 91 16.79 19.95 44.32
CA ALA A 91 17.01 18.51 44.32
C ALA A 91 18.51 18.19 44.17
N ALA A 92 18.92 17.20 44.94
CA ALA A 92 20.29 16.84 45.26
C ALA A 92 20.95 15.90 44.22
N ARG A 93 22.28 15.94 44.27
CA ARG A 93 23.30 15.10 43.64
C ARG A 93 23.00 13.58 43.75
N PRO A 94 23.22 12.76 42.72
CA PRO A 94 23.31 11.31 42.88
C PRO A 94 24.74 10.86 43.18
N THR A 95 24.84 9.97 44.17
CA THR A 95 26.05 9.32 44.67
C THR A 95 26.42 8.14 43.78
N ALA A 96 27.71 8.01 43.45
CA ALA A 96 28.28 6.91 42.69
C ALA A 96 28.31 5.61 43.52
N VAL A 97 27.95 4.48 42.89
CA VAL A 97 28.13 3.12 43.43
C VAL A 97 29.25 2.42 42.66
N ALA A 98 30.22 1.92 43.40
CA ALA A 98 31.40 1.22 42.91
C ALA A 98 31.12 -0.24 42.50
N PRO A 99 31.96 -0.86 41.65
CA PRO A 99 31.77 -2.22 41.17
C PRO A 99 32.26 -3.29 42.15
N ILE A 100 31.46 -4.37 42.27
CA ILE A 100 31.77 -5.59 43.02
C ILE A 100 32.71 -6.46 42.19
N LYS A 101 33.83 -6.85 42.82
CA LYS A 101 34.90 -7.71 42.31
C LYS A 101 34.71 -9.11 42.90
N VAL A 102 34.64 -10.15 42.06
CA VAL A 102 34.68 -11.55 42.52
C VAL A 102 35.76 -12.32 41.73
N PRO A 103 36.63 -13.10 42.38
CA PRO A 103 37.74 -13.82 41.74
C PRO A 103 37.51 -15.34 41.61
N GLY A 104 38.28 -15.97 40.70
CA GLY A 104 38.68 -17.39 40.75
C GLY A 104 38.28 -18.23 39.53
N THR A 105 39.09 -18.39 38.47
CA THR A 105 40.15 -19.41 38.20
C THR A 105 39.81 -20.88 38.53
N VAL A 106 39.72 -21.74 37.50
CA VAL A 106 40.41 -23.06 37.43
C VAL A 106 40.70 -23.44 35.95
N THR A 107 41.86 -24.08 35.78
CA THR A 107 42.59 -24.69 34.64
C THR A 107 41.80 -25.73 33.80
N ALA A 108 42.18 -26.23 32.61
CA ALA A 108 43.48 -26.58 32.03
C ALA A 108 43.39 -26.97 30.52
N ALA A 109 44.55 -26.97 29.84
CA ALA A 109 44.99 -27.80 28.68
C ALA A 109 44.25 -27.63 27.33
N GLY A 110 44.89 -27.43 26.17
CA GLY A 110 46.31 -27.39 25.77
C GLY A 110 46.37 -27.70 24.26
N ALA A 111 47.12 -26.92 23.46
CA ALA A 111 47.72 -27.35 22.18
C ALA A 111 48.51 -26.21 21.51
N VAL A 112 49.83 -26.26 21.71
CA VAL A 112 50.92 -26.16 20.71
C VAL A 112 50.88 -25.06 19.62
N ARG A 113 51.83 -24.13 19.80
CA ARG A 113 52.50 -23.17 18.87
C ARG A 113 53.31 -23.90 17.75
N PRO A 114 53.68 -23.27 16.61
CA PRO A 114 54.77 -22.26 16.52
C PRO A 114 54.49 -21.10 15.53
N ALA A 115 54.77 -19.84 15.89
CA ALA A 115 56.06 -19.11 15.84
C ALA A 115 56.16 -18.23 14.58
N GLY A 116 56.31 -16.91 14.78
CA GLY A 116 56.47 -15.96 13.69
C GLY A 116 56.66 -14.52 14.17
N VAL A 117 57.90 -14.21 14.55
CA VAL A 117 58.60 -12.92 14.40
C VAL A 117 57.98 -11.66 15.05
N VAL A 118 58.72 -11.16 16.05
CA VAL A 118 58.53 -9.90 16.77
C VAL A 118 59.22 -8.77 16.01
N ALA A 119 58.51 -7.66 15.76
CA ALA A 119 59.10 -6.39 15.35
C ALA A 119 58.89 -5.34 16.47
N PRO A 120 59.86 -4.45 16.73
CA PRO A 120 59.85 -3.58 17.89
C PRO A 120 58.92 -2.36 17.76
N LEU A 121 58.34 -2.02 18.92
CA LEU A 121 57.44 -0.92 19.21
C LEU A 121 58.15 0.42 18.98
N ALA A 122 57.71 1.20 18.00
CA ALA A 122 58.13 2.59 17.81
C ALA A 122 57.29 3.51 18.70
N THR A 123 57.97 4.19 19.61
CA THR A 123 57.45 5.24 20.50
C THR A 123 56.96 6.43 19.68
N LEU A 124 55.64 6.57 19.54
CA LEU A 124 55.01 7.75 18.92
C LEU A 124 54.99 8.91 19.93
N ALA A 125 55.76 9.94 19.60
CA ALA A 125 55.84 11.20 20.32
C ALA A 125 54.49 11.92 20.38
N ALA A 126 54.21 12.51 21.54
CA ALA A 126 53.04 13.34 21.82
C ALA A 126 52.97 14.53 20.85
N ARG A 127 51.86 14.62 20.12
CA ARG A 127 51.51 15.75 19.25
C ARG A 127 50.80 16.82 20.10
N PRO A 128 51.22 18.10 20.07
CA PRO A 128 50.55 19.15 20.85
C PRO A 128 49.13 19.44 20.30
N PRO A 129 48.21 19.91 21.16
CA PRO A 129 46.82 20.15 20.78
C PRO A 129 46.71 21.32 19.79
N VAL A 130 46.16 21.01 18.61
CA VAL A 130 45.74 22.01 17.62
C VAL A 130 44.55 22.77 18.17
N GLN A 131 44.72 24.07 18.40
CA GLN A 131 43.64 24.98 18.77
C GLN A 131 42.69 25.13 17.57
N VAL A 132 41.45 24.68 17.75
CA VAL A 132 40.36 24.90 16.79
C VAL A 132 39.86 26.33 16.96
N PRO A 133 39.87 27.18 15.92
CA PRO A 133 39.32 28.52 16.00
C PRO A 133 37.81 28.46 16.22
N LYS A 134 37.35 29.22 17.22
CA LYS A 134 35.96 29.38 17.62
C LYS A 134 35.14 29.92 16.44
N ALA A 135 34.33 29.04 15.82
CA ALA A 135 33.43 29.40 14.74
C ALA A 135 32.41 30.45 15.23
N LYS A 136 32.40 31.59 14.54
CA LYS A 136 31.45 32.69 14.72
C LYS A 136 30.06 32.19 14.30
N ALA A 137 29.07 32.34 15.18
CA ALA A 137 27.70 31.91 14.93
C ALA A 137 27.19 32.49 13.60
N PRO A 138 26.57 31.67 12.73
CA PRO A 138 25.99 32.15 11.48
C PRO A 138 24.83 33.09 11.82
N ALA A 139 24.87 34.29 11.24
CA ALA A 139 23.79 35.26 11.36
C ALA A 139 22.49 34.66 10.80
N GLU A 140 21.41 34.79 11.57
CA GLU A 140 20.07 34.35 11.16
C GLU A 140 19.70 34.96 9.80
N PRO A 141 19.32 34.14 8.80
CA PRO A 141 18.89 34.65 7.52
C PRO A 141 17.58 35.42 7.73
N LYS A 142 17.62 36.73 7.48
CA LYS A 142 16.44 37.58 7.42
C LYS A 142 15.59 37.12 6.24
N LEU A 143 14.61 36.28 6.51
CA LEU A 143 13.58 35.87 5.55
C LEU A 143 12.96 37.11 4.93
N SER A 144 12.92 37.13 3.61
CA SER A 144 12.43 38.28 2.86
C SER A 144 10.91 38.43 3.09
N SER A 145 10.43 39.67 3.13
CA SER A 145 8.99 39.99 3.24
C SER A 145 8.13 39.25 2.19
N VAL A 146 8.73 38.92 1.05
CA VAL A 146 8.10 38.18 -0.05
C VAL A 146 7.83 36.71 0.31
N GLU A 147 8.71 36.05 1.09
CA GLU A 147 8.49 34.66 1.54
C GLU A 147 7.42 34.55 2.62
N LEU A 148 7.32 35.55 3.50
CA LEU A 148 6.24 35.63 4.49
C LEU A 148 4.87 35.82 3.81
N ALA A 149 4.80 36.66 2.76
CA ALA A 149 3.57 36.83 1.97
C ALA A 149 3.18 35.55 1.22
N ARG A 150 4.14 34.81 0.65
CA ARG A 150 3.89 33.53 -0.02
C ARG A 150 3.37 32.46 0.93
N ARG A 151 3.87 32.43 2.17
CA ARG A 151 3.43 31.47 3.20
C ARG A 151 2.00 31.75 3.67
N GLY A 152 1.59 33.02 3.76
CA GLY A 152 0.20 33.41 4.05
C GLY A 152 -0.78 32.95 2.97
N GLN A 153 -0.43 33.11 1.68
CA GLN A 153 -1.30 32.68 0.57
C GLN A 153 -1.50 31.16 0.47
N MET A 154 -0.53 30.36 0.91
CA MET A 154 -0.70 28.90 0.94
C MET A 154 -1.61 28.43 2.07
N SER A 155 -1.66 29.15 3.20
CA SER A 155 -2.57 28.83 4.31
C SER A 155 -4.03 28.96 3.89
N GLU A 156 -4.40 30.06 3.24
CA GLU A 156 -5.78 30.32 2.80
C GLU A 156 -6.25 29.31 1.75
N LYS A 157 -5.36 28.92 0.82
CA LYS A 157 -5.66 27.86 -0.15
C LYS A 157 -5.85 26.50 0.53
N ASN A 158 -5.01 26.16 1.50
CA ASN A 158 -5.12 24.91 2.24
C ASN A 158 -6.41 24.85 3.06
N ASP A 159 -6.82 25.95 3.68
CA ASP A 159 -8.09 26.01 4.42
C ASP A 159 -9.30 25.88 3.49
N LYS A 160 -9.22 26.46 2.28
CA LYS A 160 -10.25 26.27 1.24
C LYS A 160 -10.34 24.82 0.75
N ILE A 161 -9.20 24.17 0.53
CA ILE A 161 -9.14 22.74 0.13
C ILE A 161 -9.71 21.86 1.25
N LYS A 162 -9.32 22.09 2.51
CA LYS A 162 -9.89 21.39 3.67
C LYS A 162 -11.41 21.56 3.74
N GLY A 163 -11.92 22.77 3.50
CA GLY A 163 -13.36 23.03 3.41
C GLY A 163 -14.04 22.22 2.31
N GLN A 164 -13.47 22.17 1.10
CA GLN A 164 -14.01 21.38 -0.01
C GLN A 164 -14.02 19.87 0.27
N VAL A 165 -12.95 19.34 0.87
CA VAL A 165 -12.88 17.91 1.24
C VAL A 165 -13.93 17.57 2.30
N LYS A 166 -14.10 18.42 3.32
CA LYS A 166 -15.16 18.26 4.33
C LYS A 166 -16.55 18.25 3.70
N MET A 167 -16.80 19.12 2.72
CA MET A 167 -18.07 19.17 1.99
C MET A 167 -18.34 17.92 1.16
N ARG A 168 -17.34 17.43 0.41
CA ARG A 168 -17.49 16.17 -0.34
C ARG A 168 -17.76 14.99 0.60
N LYS A 169 -17.10 14.93 1.75
CA LYS A 169 -17.34 13.88 2.76
C LYS A 169 -18.76 13.95 3.32
N LEU A 170 -19.27 15.16 3.57
CA LEU A 170 -20.64 15.37 4.04
C LEU A 170 -21.67 15.02 2.96
N GLU A 171 -21.40 15.30 1.70
CA GLU A 171 -22.24 14.89 0.57
C GLU A 171 -22.33 13.36 0.47
N VAL A 172 -21.19 12.66 0.54
CA VAL A 172 -21.15 11.18 0.53
C VAL A 172 -21.90 10.60 1.73
N LEU A 173 -21.69 11.15 2.93
CA LEU A 173 -22.42 10.74 4.13
C LEU A 173 -23.94 10.95 3.97
N SER A 174 -24.35 12.07 3.39
CA SER A 174 -25.76 12.39 3.16
C SER A 174 -26.40 11.43 2.16
N LYS A 175 -25.70 11.11 1.06
CA LYS A 175 -26.13 10.10 0.08
C LYS A 175 -26.26 8.72 0.72
N GLN A 176 -25.26 8.28 1.48
CA GLN A 176 -25.31 7.00 2.19
C GLN A 176 -26.51 6.93 3.14
N LEU A 177 -26.77 7.97 3.92
CA LEU A 177 -27.91 8.01 4.84
C LEU A 177 -29.26 8.03 4.10
N LEU A 178 -29.34 8.71 2.95
CA LEU A 178 -30.53 8.69 2.09
C LEU A 178 -30.76 7.32 1.45
N ASP A 179 -29.71 6.61 1.06
CA ASP A 179 -29.79 5.25 0.53
C ASP A 179 -30.23 4.27 1.62
N GLU A 180 -29.65 4.37 2.82
CA GLU A 180 -30.09 3.61 4.00
C GLU A 180 -31.58 3.85 4.29
N TRP A 181 -32.03 5.11 4.30
CA TRP A 181 -33.45 5.45 4.49
C TRP A 181 -34.35 4.89 3.39
N SER A 182 -33.91 4.99 2.14
CA SER A 182 -34.68 4.57 0.97
C SER A 182 -34.90 3.06 0.95
N SER A 183 -33.92 2.31 1.45
CA SER A 183 -33.94 0.85 1.58
C SER A 183 -34.86 0.32 2.70
N LEU A 184 -35.29 1.17 3.63
CA LEU A 184 -36.17 0.74 4.74
C LEU A 184 -37.60 0.43 4.25
N PRO A 185 -38.28 -0.58 4.84
CA PRO A 185 -39.71 -0.82 4.63
C PRO A 185 -40.54 0.41 4.98
N LYS A 186 -41.67 0.63 4.29
CA LYS A 186 -42.51 1.83 4.45
C LYS A 186 -42.94 2.06 5.90
N GLU A 187 -43.22 1.01 6.67
CA GLU A 187 -43.64 1.10 8.07
C GLU A 187 -42.53 1.61 9.00
N LYS A 188 -41.25 1.50 8.57
CA LYS A 188 -40.08 1.89 9.36
C LYS A 188 -39.42 3.19 8.88
N LYS A 189 -39.91 3.79 7.79
CA LYS A 189 -39.30 5.00 7.23
C LYS A 189 -39.40 6.20 8.17
N GLU A 190 -40.49 6.31 8.93
CA GLU A 190 -40.70 7.42 9.87
C GLU A 190 -39.74 7.32 11.07
N GLU A 191 -39.65 6.13 11.71
CA GLU A 191 -38.66 5.87 12.77
C GLU A 191 -37.21 5.97 12.27
N GLY A 192 -36.96 5.47 11.05
CA GLY A 192 -35.67 5.54 10.39
C GLY A 192 -35.20 6.97 10.14
N PHE A 193 -36.13 7.88 9.82
CA PHE A 193 -35.80 9.29 9.59
C PHE A 193 -35.25 9.96 10.86
N THR A 194 -35.88 9.72 12.02
CA THR A 194 -35.39 10.25 13.31
C THR A 194 -34.03 9.68 13.68
N LEU A 195 -33.81 8.38 13.47
CA LEU A 195 -32.52 7.73 13.74
C LEU A 195 -31.42 8.29 12.85
N ILE A 196 -31.70 8.48 11.56
CA ILE A 196 -30.77 9.03 10.58
C ILE A 196 -30.45 10.49 10.89
N GLY A 197 -31.45 11.31 11.21
CA GLY A 197 -31.24 12.69 11.65
C GLY A 197 -30.34 12.77 12.88
N THR A 198 -30.55 11.87 13.86
CA THR A 198 -29.70 11.79 15.06
C THR A 198 -28.26 11.40 14.71
N ARG A 199 -28.06 10.40 13.83
CA ARG A 199 -26.73 9.98 13.37
C ARG A 199 -26.03 11.08 12.57
N PHE A 200 -26.76 11.82 11.75
CA PHE A 200 -26.23 12.93 10.97
C PHE A 200 -25.72 14.03 11.91
N VAL A 201 -26.55 14.49 12.86
CA VAL A 201 -26.16 15.52 13.83
C VAL A 201 -24.98 15.09 14.70
N GLN A 202 -24.87 13.80 15.04
CA GLN A 202 -23.71 13.27 15.80
C GLN A 202 -22.40 13.23 15.00
N LYS A 203 -22.47 13.08 13.67
CA LYS A 203 -21.31 12.94 12.80
C LYS A 203 -20.85 14.24 12.15
N VAL A 204 -21.74 15.23 12.04
CA VAL A 204 -21.44 16.53 11.45
C VAL A 204 -20.99 17.51 12.53
N ASP A 205 -19.96 18.28 12.22
CA ASP A 205 -19.41 19.30 13.11
C ASP A 205 -20.48 20.39 13.41
N PRO A 206 -20.70 20.77 14.67
CA PRO A 206 -21.68 21.80 15.04
C PRO A 206 -21.51 23.13 14.29
N GLU A 207 -20.28 23.56 14.02
CA GLU A 207 -20.03 24.82 13.27
C GLU A 207 -20.62 24.75 11.85
N TYR A 208 -20.58 23.57 11.24
CA TYR A 208 -21.08 23.33 9.91
C TYR A 208 -22.62 23.24 9.89
N LEU A 209 -23.22 22.66 10.93
CA LEU A 209 -24.68 22.66 11.11
C LEU A 209 -25.23 24.08 11.24
N VAL A 210 -24.53 24.96 11.94
CA VAL A 210 -24.89 26.38 12.03
C VAL A 210 -24.81 27.04 10.64
N SER A 211 -23.72 26.85 9.90
CA SER A 211 -23.58 27.40 8.54
C SER A 211 -24.66 26.90 7.57
N MET A 212 -25.01 25.61 7.62
CA MET A 212 -26.14 25.08 6.84
C MET A 212 -27.46 25.72 7.26
N THR A 213 -27.69 25.88 8.56
CA THR A 213 -28.92 26.50 9.09
C THR A 213 -29.03 27.96 8.64
N GLU A 214 -27.92 28.70 8.61
CA GLU A 214 -27.85 30.07 8.09
C GLU A 214 -28.12 30.13 6.57
N LEU A 215 -27.57 29.19 5.79
CA LEU A 215 -27.86 29.06 4.36
C LEU A 215 -29.34 28.76 4.10
N PHE A 216 -29.96 27.88 4.88
CA PHE A 216 -31.39 27.59 4.77
C PHE A 216 -32.25 28.76 5.23
N ALA A 217 -31.92 29.40 6.35
CA ALA A 217 -32.65 30.57 6.85
C ALA A 217 -32.54 31.79 5.90
N GLY A 218 -31.41 31.93 5.20
CA GLY A 218 -31.19 32.99 4.22
C GLY A 218 -31.76 32.71 2.82
N GLY A 219 -32.14 31.45 2.52
CA GLY A 219 -32.49 31.01 1.16
C GLY A 219 -33.99 30.80 0.87
N VAL A 220 -34.87 30.85 1.86
CA VAL A 220 -36.30 30.49 1.65
C VAL A 220 -37.13 31.60 0.98
N ASP A 221 -36.71 32.86 1.03
CA ASP A 221 -37.41 33.95 0.34
C ASP A 221 -36.95 34.19 -1.12
N GLY A 222 -36.02 33.37 -1.64
CA GLY A 222 -35.35 33.65 -2.91
C GLY A 222 -35.20 32.48 -3.89
N LEU A 223 -35.80 31.30 -3.66
CA LEU A 223 -35.75 30.22 -4.64
C LEU A 223 -36.90 30.35 -5.66
N PRO A 224 -36.64 30.76 -6.92
CA PRO A 224 -37.63 30.64 -7.98
C PRO A 224 -37.93 29.15 -8.20
N ALA A 225 -39.23 28.84 -8.25
CA ALA A 225 -39.74 27.50 -8.50
C ALA A 225 -39.05 26.87 -9.72
N LEU A 226 -38.33 25.76 -9.52
CA LEU A 226 -37.77 24.95 -10.59
C LEU A 226 -38.92 24.15 -11.25
N GLY A 227 -39.73 24.85 -12.03
CA GLY A 227 -40.49 24.30 -13.15
C GLY A 227 -39.60 24.30 -14.39
N GLY A 228 -39.50 23.16 -15.05
CA GLY A 228 -38.57 22.96 -16.16
C GLY A 228 -38.93 23.76 -17.41
N GLU A 229 -37.91 24.00 -18.24
CA GLU A 229 -38.09 24.10 -19.69
C GLU A 229 -36.77 23.79 -20.39
N ALA A 230 -36.92 23.11 -21.53
CA ALA A 230 -35.88 22.62 -22.40
C ALA A 230 -35.45 23.70 -23.41
N GLY A 231 -34.16 23.66 -23.78
CA GLY A 231 -33.62 24.20 -25.02
C GLY A 231 -33.36 25.71 -25.05
N ASN A 232 -32.11 26.12 -25.31
CA ASN A 232 -31.73 26.51 -26.67
C ASN A 232 -30.24 26.90 -26.73
N GLU A 233 -29.66 26.54 -27.85
CA GLU A 233 -28.31 26.75 -28.37
C GLU A 233 -28.14 28.20 -28.84
N ALA A 234 -26.99 28.85 -28.55
CA ALA A 234 -26.31 29.81 -29.45
C ALA A 234 -25.06 30.47 -28.82
N ALA A 235 -23.91 30.08 -29.37
CA ALA A 235 -22.79 30.90 -29.86
C ALA A 235 -22.41 32.25 -29.17
N ALA A 236 -21.13 32.35 -28.79
CA ALA A 236 -20.30 33.51 -29.08
C ALA A 236 -18.83 33.11 -29.20
N ALA A 237 -18.28 33.33 -30.39
CA ALA A 237 -16.86 33.30 -30.70
C ALA A 237 -16.19 34.60 -30.22
N ASP A 238 -14.93 34.55 -29.80
CA ASP A 238 -13.98 35.62 -30.12
C ASP A 238 -12.53 35.12 -30.11
N ASP A 239 -11.74 35.84 -30.89
CA ASP A 239 -10.55 35.51 -31.66
C ASP A 239 -9.24 35.99 -30.99
N LYS A 240 -8.09 35.62 -31.62
CA LYS A 240 -6.72 36.18 -31.49
C LYS A 240 -5.90 35.78 -30.25
N LYS A 241 -4.59 35.43 -30.33
CA LYS A 241 -3.56 35.74 -31.32
C LYS A 241 -2.30 34.86 -31.08
N THR A 242 -1.66 34.51 -32.18
CA THR A 242 -0.34 33.91 -32.41
C THR A 242 0.85 34.61 -31.71
N ALA A 243 1.79 33.79 -31.23
CA ALA A 243 3.22 34.10 -31.19
C ALA A 243 4.00 32.82 -31.55
N GLU A 244 4.68 32.89 -32.69
CA GLU A 244 5.67 31.95 -33.18
C GLU A 244 6.92 32.01 -32.29
N GLU A 245 7.50 30.87 -31.96
CA GLU A 245 8.95 30.76 -31.76
C GLU A 245 9.44 29.42 -32.31
N ASP A 246 10.21 29.52 -33.38
CA ASP A 246 11.04 28.49 -33.99
C ASP A 246 12.02 27.89 -32.98
N GLY A 247 12.20 26.57 -33.03
CA GLY A 247 13.11 25.86 -32.14
C GLY A 247 13.36 24.41 -32.55
N ASP A 248 13.88 24.26 -33.77
CA ASP A 248 14.48 23.07 -34.40
C ASP A 248 15.27 22.17 -33.42
N ALA A 249 14.82 20.93 -33.22
CA ALA A 249 15.63 19.85 -32.67
C ALA A 249 15.07 18.46 -33.03
N ALA A 250 15.66 17.91 -34.10
CA ALA A 250 16.01 16.50 -34.29
C ALA A 250 14.94 15.42 -33.97
N ALA A 251 14.34 14.92 -35.04
CA ALA A 251 13.71 13.62 -35.14
C ALA A 251 14.65 12.49 -34.70
N ASP A 252 14.18 11.64 -33.77
CA ASP A 252 14.51 10.22 -33.76
C ASP A 252 13.33 9.43 -33.19
N GLY A 253 13.03 8.29 -33.83
CA GLY A 253 11.69 7.74 -33.97
C GLY A 253 11.04 7.13 -32.73
N ALA A 254 9.72 7.29 -32.66
CA ALA A 254 8.81 6.43 -31.91
C ALA A 254 7.49 6.33 -32.68
N ASP A 255 7.58 5.72 -33.86
CA ASP A 255 6.44 5.35 -34.69
C ASP A 255 6.12 3.87 -34.41
N GLY A 256 5.00 3.62 -33.74
CA GLY A 256 4.60 2.28 -33.31
C GLY A 256 3.64 2.26 -32.12
N ALA A 257 2.56 3.05 -32.18
CA ALA A 257 1.47 3.02 -31.19
C ALA A 257 0.08 2.82 -31.81
N ASP A 258 0.01 2.31 -33.04
CA ASP A 258 -1.23 1.97 -33.73
C ASP A 258 -1.21 0.48 -34.08
N ASP A 259 -1.88 -0.33 -33.24
CA ASP A 259 -2.51 -1.65 -33.55
C ASP A 259 -2.57 -2.54 -32.30
N ALA A 260 -3.42 -2.16 -31.34
CA ALA A 260 -3.80 -3.04 -30.24
C ALA A 260 -5.27 -2.85 -29.81
N GLU A 261 -6.21 -2.83 -30.77
CA GLU A 261 -7.60 -3.23 -30.49
C GLU A 261 -7.71 -4.77 -30.45
N ALA A 262 -6.80 -5.41 -29.72
CA ALA A 262 -6.77 -6.85 -29.56
C ALA A 262 -7.75 -7.27 -28.45
N ASP A 263 -8.82 -7.96 -28.85
CA ASP A 263 -9.56 -8.98 -28.08
C ASP A 263 -9.81 -8.67 -26.59
N ALA A 264 -10.65 -7.68 -26.31
CA ALA A 264 -11.20 -7.46 -24.96
C ALA A 264 -11.87 -8.71 -24.36
N ASP A 265 -12.34 -9.63 -25.21
CA ASP A 265 -12.98 -10.88 -24.79
C ASP A 265 -12.00 -11.86 -24.12
N GLY A 266 -10.72 -11.86 -24.55
CA GLY A 266 -9.68 -12.74 -23.98
C GLY A 266 -9.30 -12.40 -22.54
N ALA A 267 -9.34 -11.11 -22.18
CA ALA A 267 -8.97 -10.64 -20.84
C ALA A 267 -9.90 -11.18 -19.75
N SER A 268 -11.21 -11.28 -20.04
CA SER A 268 -12.19 -11.80 -19.10
C SER A 268 -11.93 -13.26 -18.72
N SER A 269 -11.58 -14.09 -19.70
CA SER A 269 -11.28 -15.51 -19.48
C SER A 269 -10.06 -15.72 -18.58
N PHE A 270 -9.09 -14.81 -18.65
CA PHE A 270 -7.85 -14.93 -17.91
C PHE A 270 -8.04 -14.62 -16.41
N VAL A 271 -8.89 -13.64 -16.08
CA VAL A 271 -9.22 -13.30 -14.69
C VAL A 271 -9.91 -14.49 -13.99
N GLU A 272 -10.77 -15.22 -14.69
CA GLU A 272 -11.42 -16.42 -14.13
C GLU A 272 -10.40 -17.53 -13.81
N VAL A 273 -9.41 -17.78 -14.68
CA VAL A 273 -8.31 -18.72 -14.38
C VAL A 273 -7.53 -18.31 -13.13
N MET A 274 -7.34 -17.00 -12.92
CA MET A 274 -6.67 -16.49 -11.72
C MET A 274 -7.55 -16.62 -10.46
N LYS A 275 -8.88 -16.49 -10.57
CA LYS A 275 -9.80 -16.79 -9.46
C LYS A 275 -9.74 -18.26 -9.08
N ASP A 276 -9.73 -19.17 -10.06
CA ASP A 276 -9.58 -20.60 -9.82
C ASP A 276 -8.26 -20.93 -9.09
N LEU A 277 -7.17 -20.26 -9.47
CA LEU A 277 -5.87 -20.41 -8.80
C LEU A 277 -5.93 -19.92 -7.34
N LEU A 278 -6.56 -18.76 -7.10
CA LEU A 278 -6.74 -18.22 -5.75
C LEU A 278 -7.58 -19.17 -4.88
N GLN A 279 -8.67 -19.69 -5.43
CA GLN A 279 -9.51 -20.68 -4.76
C GLN A 279 -8.77 -22.00 -4.50
N GLN A 280 -7.97 -22.47 -5.44
CA GLN A 280 -7.12 -23.65 -5.23
C GLN A 280 -6.15 -23.42 -4.08
N ALA A 281 -5.52 -22.23 -4.03
CA ALA A 281 -4.61 -21.83 -2.97
C ALA A 281 -5.28 -21.77 -1.58
N GLU A 282 -6.61 -21.61 -1.49
CA GLU A 282 -7.35 -21.67 -0.20
C GLU A 282 -7.37 -23.08 0.37
N SER A 283 -7.41 -24.08 -0.51
CA SER A 283 -7.55 -25.49 -0.13
C SER A 283 -6.22 -26.23 -0.03
N GLU A 284 -5.17 -25.71 -0.65
CA GLU A 284 -3.85 -26.33 -0.75
C GLU A 284 -2.83 -25.69 0.19
N PRO A 285 -1.86 -26.47 0.73
CA PRO A 285 -0.79 -25.92 1.55
C PRO A 285 0.15 -25.03 0.72
N GLU A 286 0.75 -24.01 1.36
CA GLU A 286 1.60 -23.01 0.69
C GLU A 286 2.69 -23.62 -0.21
N ALA A 287 3.24 -24.77 0.18
CA ALA A 287 4.29 -25.46 -0.58
C ALA A 287 3.84 -25.93 -1.98
N GLU A 288 2.55 -26.20 -2.19
CA GLU A 288 2.01 -26.68 -3.48
C GLU A 288 1.63 -25.51 -4.42
N TRP A 289 1.55 -24.28 -3.93
CA TRP A 289 1.14 -23.12 -4.74
C TRP A 289 2.05 -22.87 -5.94
N SER A 290 3.36 -23.07 -5.79
CA SER A 290 4.34 -22.95 -6.88
C SER A 290 4.11 -23.97 -8.00
N LYS A 291 3.59 -25.14 -7.67
CA LYS A 291 3.25 -26.20 -8.61
C LYS A 291 1.93 -25.91 -9.31
N ALA A 292 0.93 -25.42 -8.58
CA ALA A 292 -0.33 -24.94 -9.18
C ALA A 292 -0.07 -23.85 -10.23
N TRP A 293 0.80 -22.87 -9.92
CA TRP A 293 1.25 -21.86 -10.88
C TRP A 293 1.94 -22.46 -12.11
N SER A 294 2.77 -23.49 -11.92
CA SER A 294 3.52 -24.12 -13.02
C SER A 294 2.61 -24.87 -14.00
N VAL A 295 1.45 -25.35 -13.56
CA VAL A 295 0.45 -26.04 -14.42
C VAL A 295 -0.12 -25.11 -15.49
N LEU A 296 -0.13 -23.80 -15.25
CA LEU A 296 -0.59 -22.80 -16.20
C LEU A 296 0.30 -22.70 -17.46
N GLY A 297 1.53 -23.22 -17.40
CA GLY A 297 2.43 -23.26 -18.55
C GLY A 297 2.86 -21.88 -19.06
N LEU A 298 2.83 -20.86 -18.19
CA LEU A 298 3.16 -19.48 -18.53
C LEU A 298 4.66 -19.31 -18.81
N THR A 299 4.96 -18.50 -19.81
CA THR A 299 6.33 -18.05 -20.10
C THR A 299 6.69 -16.83 -19.25
N ALA A 300 7.99 -16.56 -19.10
CA ALA A 300 8.47 -15.42 -18.32
C ALA A 300 7.92 -14.05 -18.79
N LYS A 301 7.59 -13.92 -20.07
CA LYS A 301 7.00 -12.70 -20.65
C LYS A 301 5.54 -12.52 -20.23
N GLU A 302 4.83 -13.61 -19.99
CA GLU A 302 3.41 -13.62 -19.62
C GLU A 302 3.22 -13.44 -18.11
N HIS A 303 4.26 -13.69 -17.30
CA HIS A 303 4.20 -13.56 -15.84
C HIS A 303 3.66 -12.20 -15.38
N THR A 304 4.09 -11.09 -15.97
CA THR A 304 3.61 -9.76 -15.54
C THR A 304 2.10 -9.61 -15.76
N GLY A 305 1.59 -9.96 -16.94
CA GLY A 305 0.15 -9.93 -17.23
C GLY A 305 -0.63 -10.89 -16.34
N ALA A 306 -0.07 -12.08 -16.10
CA ALA A 306 -0.68 -13.08 -15.23
C ALA A 306 -0.81 -12.61 -13.78
N LEU A 307 0.25 -12.02 -13.25
CA LEU A 307 0.26 -11.46 -11.90
C LEU A 307 -0.74 -10.31 -11.80
N THR A 308 -0.82 -9.40 -12.79
CA THR A 308 -1.84 -8.35 -12.83
C THR A 308 -3.25 -8.93 -12.81
N GLY A 309 -3.53 -9.96 -13.61
CA GLY A 309 -4.83 -10.66 -13.58
C GLY A 309 -5.13 -11.30 -12.22
N LEU A 310 -4.12 -11.79 -11.49
CA LEU A 310 -4.26 -12.30 -10.13
C LEU A 310 -4.65 -11.19 -9.13
N PHE A 311 -4.06 -10.00 -9.25
CA PHE A 311 -4.47 -8.84 -8.45
C PHE A 311 -5.93 -8.47 -8.74
N GLU A 312 -6.31 -8.38 -10.02
CA GLU A 312 -7.67 -8.06 -10.44
C GLU A 312 -8.69 -9.10 -9.94
N ALA A 313 -8.36 -10.39 -10.06
CA ALA A 313 -9.18 -11.48 -9.53
C ALA A 313 -9.39 -11.37 -8.01
N CYS A 314 -8.36 -11.00 -7.26
CA CYS A 314 -8.47 -10.79 -5.81
C CYS A 314 -9.37 -9.60 -5.46
N VAL A 315 -9.22 -8.47 -6.16
CA VAL A 315 -10.09 -7.28 -5.98
C VAL A 315 -11.56 -7.59 -6.31
N GLN A 316 -11.82 -8.44 -7.30
CA GLN A 316 -13.17 -8.89 -7.65
C GLN A 316 -13.76 -9.93 -6.67
N GLY A 317 -13.12 -10.16 -5.52
CA GLY A 317 -13.64 -11.03 -4.46
C GLY A 317 -13.26 -12.50 -4.59
N GLY A 318 -12.20 -12.84 -5.32
CA GLY A 318 -11.75 -14.22 -5.49
C GLY A 318 -11.26 -14.90 -4.20
N SER A 319 -10.57 -14.17 -3.32
CA SER A 319 -10.01 -14.67 -2.05
C SER A 319 -9.65 -13.52 -1.11
N SER A 320 -9.21 -13.84 0.11
CA SER A 320 -8.65 -12.83 1.02
C SER A 320 -7.36 -12.19 0.47
N LYS A 321 -7.22 -10.87 0.69
CA LYS A 321 -6.08 -10.07 0.21
C LYS A 321 -4.75 -10.54 0.83
N GLU A 322 -4.79 -10.98 2.08
CA GLU A 322 -3.64 -11.56 2.78
C GLU A 322 -3.15 -12.85 2.12
N GLN A 323 -4.08 -13.71 1.71
CA GLN A 323 -3.74 -14.96 1.07
C GLN A 323 -3.23 -14.76 -0.35
N ALA A 324 -3.85 -13.87 -1.14
CA ALA A 324 -3.34 -13.50 -2.45
C ALA A 324 -1.91 -12.94 -2.34
N ALA A 325 -1.65 -12.09 -1.32
CA ALA A 325 -0.30 -11.61 -1.03
C ALA A 325 0.67 -12.71 -0.57
N GLY A 326 0.18 -13.71 0.16
CA GLY A 326 0.92 -14.91 0.53
C GLY A 326 1.32 -15.73 -0.70
N LEU A 327 0.37 -15.98 -1.60
CA LEU A 327 0.59 -16.67 -2.87
C LEU A 327 1.67 -15.96 -3.69
N LEU A 328 1.54 -14.65 -3.91
CA LEU A 328 2.52 -13.85 -4.64
C LEU A 328 3.92 -13.91 -4.01
N ALA A 329 4.01 -13.83 -2.68
CA ALA A 329 5.27 -13.92 -1.97
C ALA A 329 5.89 -15.33 -2.06
N GLU A 330 5.08 -16.39 -2.03
CA GLU A 330 5.55 -17.77 -2.20
C GLU A 330 6.06 -18.01 -3.61
N LEU A 331 5.37 -17.54 -4.65
CA LEU A 331 5.84 -17.62 -6.04
C LEU A 331 7.19 -16.91 -6.22
N ALA A 332 7.38 -15.78 -5.55
CA ALA A 332 8.65 -15.05 -5.52
C ALA A 332 9.74 -15.80 -4.72
N ARG A 333 9.37 -16.50 -3.65
CA ARG A 333 10.25 -17.30 -2.77
C ARG A 333 10.73 -18.57 -3.46
N SER A 334 9.83 -19.30 -4.13
CA SER A 334 10.12 -20.50 -4.92
C SER A 334 10.89 -20.18 -6.21
N LYS A 335 11.01 -18.89 -6.57
CA LYS A 335 11.56 -18.40 -7.84
C LYS A 335 10.75 -18.84 -9.07
N SER A 336 9.47 -19.17 -8.87
CA SER A 336 8.52 -19.41 -9.98
C SER A 336 8.27 -18.13 -10.78
N ILE A 337 8.40 -16.96 -10.14
CA ILE A 337 8.35 -15.65 -10.79
C ILE A 337 9.60 -14.81 -10.50
N GLU A 338 9.92 -13.91 -11.43
CA GLU A 338 10.95 -12.90 -11.23
C GLU A 338 10.43 -11.74 -10.39
N MET A 339 11.25 -11.18 -9.49
CA MET A 339 10.88 -10.00 -8.71
C MET A 339 10.55 -8.80 -9.60
N LYS A 340 11.19 -8.69 -10.77
CA LYS A 340 10.91 -7.61 -11.73
C LYS A 340 9.50 -7.71 -12.31
N SER A 341 9.02 -8.92 -12.60
CA SER A 341 7.65 -9.14 -13.07
C SER A 341 6.63 -8.79 -11.98
N LEU A 342 6.93 -9.15 -10.72
CA LEU A 342 6.09 -8.76 -9.58
C LEU A 342 6.05 -7.24 -9.37
N GLU A 343 7.22 -6.56 -9.39
CA GLU A 343 7.31 -5.10 -9.30
C GLU A 343 6.50 -4.42 -10.40
N ALA A 344 6.62 -4.89 -11.65
CA ALA A 344 5.89 -4.34 -12.79
C ALA A 344 4.36 -4.54 -12.67
N ALA A 345 3.92 -5.71 -12.22
CA ALA A 345 2.50 -5.98 -11.97
C ALA A 345 1.96 -5.07 -10.85
N MET A 346 2.70 -4.93 -9.75
CA MET A 346 2.31 -4.03 -8.65
C MET A 346 2.23 -2.56 -9.09
N GLN A 347 3.15 -2.08 -9.95
CA GLN A 347 3.07 -0.74 -10.54
C GLN A 347 1.85 -0.58 -11.44
N ALA A 348 1.51 -1.58 -12.25
CA ALA A 348 0.32 -1.53 -13.10
C ALA A 348 -0.97 -1.39 -12.25
N ILE A 349 -1.06 -2.14 -11.15
CA ILE A 349 -2.19 -2.06 -10.21
C ILE A 349 -2.19 -0.73 -9.44
N ALA A 350 -1.03 -0.27 -8.98
CA ALA A 350 -0.90 1.00 -8.26
C ALA A 350 -1.39 2.20 -9.09
N ARG A 351 -1.13 2.23 -10.40
CA ARG A 351 -1.63 3.28 -11.31
C ARG A 351 -3.14 3.32 -11.42
N ARG A 352 -3.79 2.15 -11.33
CA ARG A 352 -5.24 1.98 -11.49
C ARG A 352 -5.96 1.79 -10.16
N ILE A 353 -5.27 2.05 -9.04
CA ILE A 353 -5.78 1.66 -7.72
C ILE A 353 -7.08 2.37 -7.36
N GLU A 354 -7.26 3.62 -7.79
CA GLU A 354 -8.50 4.36 -7.55
C GLU A 354 -9.69 3.79 -8.35
N GLU A 355 -9.47 3.19 -9.51
CA GLU A 355 -10.52 2.44 -10.25
C GLU A 355 -10.97 1.22 -9.43
N PHE A 356 -10.00 0.49 -8.86
CA PHE A 356 -10.29 -0.67 -8.01
C PHE A 356 -10.95 -0.28 -6.70
N VAL A 357 -10.57 0.84 -6.09
CA VAL A 357 -11.18 1.34 -4.85
C VAL A 357 -12.65 1.71 -5.03
N GLN A 358 -13.07 2.12 -6.23
CA GLN A 358 -14.48 2.35 -6.53
C GLN A 358 -15.32 1.07 -6.48
N ALA A 359 -14.72 -0.07 -6.83
CA ALA A 359 -15.38 -1.37 -6.77
C ALA A 359 -15.26 -2.04 -5.39
N ASP A 360 -14.10 -1.92 -4.75
CA ASP A 360 -13.81 -2.45 -3.42
C ASP A 360 -12.93 -1.46 -2.65
N VAL A 361 -13.50 -0.83 -1.62
CA VAL A 361 -12.83 0.20 -0.79
C VAL A 361 -11.50 -0.31 -0.21
N ASP A 362 -11.38 -1.61 0.01
CA ASP A 362 -10.22 -2.25 0.61
C ASP A 362 -9.21 -2.76 -0.43
N ALA A 363 -9.42 -2.54 -1.74
CA ALA A 363 -8.56 -3.04 -2.82
C ALA A 363 -7.08 -2.72 -2.61
N TRP A 364 -6.79 -1.53 -2.10
CA TRP A 364 -5.43 -1.04 -1.81
C TRP A 364 -4.71 -1.83 -0.71
N HIS A 365 -5.43 -2.50 0.20
CA HIS A 365 -4.82 -3.36 1.23
C HIS A 365 -3.98 -4.49 0.60
N LEU A 366 -4.34 -4.96 -0.60
CA LEU A 366 -3.60 -6.01 -1.29
C LEU A 366 -2.15 -5.58 -1.57
N LEU A 367 -1.93 -4.34 -2.02
CA LEU A 367 -0.57 -3.80 -2.21
C LEU A 367 0.17 -3.73 -0.88
N SER A 368 -0.47 -3.26 0.19
CA SER A 368 0.11 -3.20 1.54
C SER A 368 0.56 -4.59 2.01
N HIS A 369 -0.28 -5.62 1.83
CA HIS A 369 0.05 -6.98 2.20
C HIS A 369 1.19 -7.55 1.37
N VAL A 370 1.22 -7.35 0.04
CA VAL A 370 2.32 -7.82 -0.82
C VAL A 370 3.64 -7.16 -0.45
N ILE A 371 3.65 -5.84 -0.23
CA ILE A 371 4.85 -5.11 0.20
C ILE A 371 5.35 -5.66 1.54
N THR A 372 4.44 -5.96 2.46
CA THR A 372 4.79 -6.50 3.78
C THR A 372 5.28 -7.95 3.70
N THR A 373 4.61 -8.84 2.95
CA THR A 373 5.02 -10.25 2.84
C THR A 373 6.35 -10.40 2.09
N THR A 374 6.67 -9.45 1.22
CA THR A 374 7.97 -9.36 0.54
C THR A 374 9.03 -8.60 1.33
N PHE A 375 8.77 -8.14 2.56
CA PHE A 375 9.80 -7.51 3.40
C PHE A 375 10.98 -8.47 3.64
N PRO A 376 12.25 -8.02 3.64
CA PRO A 376 13.40 -8.89 3.82
C PRO A 376 13.41 -9.53 5.21
N LYS A 377 13.45 -10.86 5.25
CA LYS A 377 13.57 -11.60 6.51
C LYS A 377 14.94 -11.36 7.16
N THR A 378 14.93 -10.92 8.41
CA THR A 378 16.13 -10.65 9.22
C THR A 378 16.27 -11.66 10.37
N PRO A 379 17.42 -11.75 11.06
CA PRO A 379 17.55 -12.62 12.23
C PRO A 379 16.57 -12.30 13.38
N SER A 380 16.04 -11.07 13.43
CA SER A 380 15.07 -10.63 14.42
C SER A 380 13.61 -10.84 14.01
N THR A 381 13.34 -11.32 12.79
CA THR A 381 11.99 -11.50 12.26
C THR A 381 11.78 -12.94 11.78
N THR A 382 10.64 -13.52 12.14
CA THR A 382 10.26 -14.87 11.70
C THR A 382 9.55 -14.86 10.35
N TRP A 383 9.06 -13.70 9.94
CA TRP A 383 8.28 -13.45 8.72
C TRP A 383 9.13 -12.76 7.63
N GLY A 384 8.54 -12.58 6.44
CA GLY A 384 9.17 -11.93 5.30
C GLY A 384 9.83 -12.90 4.30
N LEU A 385 10.45 -12.34 3.28
CA LEU A 385 11.08 -13.03 2.17
C LEU A 385 12.58 -13.22 2.43
N HIS A 386 13.02 -14.49 2.41
CA HIS A 386 14.43 -14.84 2.46
C HIS A 386 14.95 -15.14 1.05
N ARG A 387 15.69 -14.20 0.45
CA ARG A 387 16.24 -14.33 -0.92
C ARG A 387 17.60 -13.65 -1.02
N ALA A 388 18.52 -14.26 -1.76
CA ALA A 388 19.85 -13.68 -1.97
C ALA A 388 19.77 -12.30 -2.65
N GLY A 389 20.47 -11.31 -2.10
CA GLY A 389 20.43 -9.91 -2.58
C GLY A 389 19.16 -9.14 -2.19
N TRP A 390 18.21 -9.78 -1.49
CA TRP A 390 17.00 -9.15 -1.00
C TRP A 390 17.24 -8.62 0.43
N ASN A 391 17.36 -7.30 0.55
CA ASN A 391 17.65 -6.60 1.79
C ASN A 391 16.77 -5.34 1.87
N TRP A 392 16.90 -4.58 2.96
CA TRP A 392 16.06 -3.40 3.19
C TRP A 392 16.14 -2.40 2.03
N THR A 393 17.34 -2.13 1.51
CA THR A 393 17.55 -1.17 0.42
C THR A 393 16.87 -1.60 -0.88
N THR A 394 16.99 -2.88 -1.26
CA THR A 394 16.36 -3.38 -2.49
C THR A 394 14.84 -3.49 -2.36
N TRP A 395 14.34 -3.92 -1.20
CA TRP A 395 12.91 -3.90 -0.88
C TRP A 395 12.33 -2.48 -0.88
N TRP A 396 13.02 -1.53 -0.24
CA TRP A 396 12.58 -0.14 -0.21
C TRP A 396 12.60 0.47 -1.61
N SER A 397 13.62 0.18 -2.42
CA SER A 397 13.66 0.67 -3.81
C SER A 397 12.48 0.15 -4.65
N MET A 398 12.06 -1.10 -4.46
CA MET A 398 10.86 -1.64 -5.11
C MET A 398 9.61 -0.92 -4.60
N THR A 399 9.48 -0.81 -3.28
CA THR A 399 8.33 -0.18 -2.60
C THR A 399 8.15 1.27 -3.06
N GLU A 400 9.21 2.07 -3.02
CA GLU A 400 9.20 3.48 -3.43
C GLU A 400 8.78 3.65 -4.90
N LYS A 401 9.27 2.79 -5.82
CA LYS A 401 8.85 2.83 -7.22
C LYS A 401 7.39 2.45 -7.42
N VAL A 402 6.91 1.39 -6.74
CA VAL A 402 5.50 0.99 -6.82
C VAL A 402 4.60 2.10 -6.32
N LEU A 403 4.87 2.63 -5.12
CA LEU A 403 4.03 3.63 -4.49
C LEU A 403 4.09 4.99 -5.19
N SER A 404 5.22 5.35 -5.81
CA SER A 404 5.33 6.57 -6.62
C SER A 404 4.49 6.54 -7.91
N THR A 405 3.89 5.40 -8.26
CA THR A 405 2.95 5.31 -9.40
C THR A 405 1.48 5.41 -9.00
N ALA A 406 1.17 5.38 -7.69
CA ALA A 406 -0.16 5.64 -7.17
C ALA A 406 -0.36 7.14 -6.91
N ASP A 407 -1.60 7.54 -6.61
CA ASP A 407 -1.87 8.87 -6.04
C ASP A 407 -1.09 9.07 -4.73
N ASN A 408 -0.61 10.28 -4.48
CA ASN A 408 0.21 10.62 -3.32
C ASN A 408 -0.47 10.23 -1.99
N PHE A 409 -1.75 10.57 -1.80
CA PHE A 409 -2.45 10.25 -0.56
C PHE A 409 -2.66 8.74 -0.42
N ARG A 410 -2.92 8.05 -1.52
CA ARG A 410 -3.04 6.58 -1.52
C ARG A 410 -1.70 5.90 -1.20
N ALA A 411 -0.61 6.39 -1.76
CA ALA A 411 0.75 5.92 -1.48
C ALA A 411 1.09 6.07 0.01
N PHE A 412 0.69 7.21 0.62
CA PHE A 412 0.78 7.43 2.06
C PHE A 412 -0.02 6.37 2.84
N ASP A 413 -1.32 6.19 2.54
CA ASP A 413 -2.17 5.23 3.25
C ASP A 413 -1.64 3.79 3.17
N ILE A 414 -1.22 3.36 1.98
CA ILE A 414 -0.59 2.04 1.76
C ILE A 414 0.65 1.89 2.63
N LEU A 415 1.55 2.88 2.64
CA LEU A 415 2.78 2.79 3.43
C LEU A 415 2.51 2.81 4.95
N VAL A 416 1.53 3.59 5.42
CA VAL A 416 1.12 3.56 6.83
C VAL A 416 0.67 2.16 7.23
N MET A 417 -0.19 1.52 6.42
CA MET A 417 -0.64 0.15 6.67
C MET A 417 0.50 -0.86 6.63
N VAL A 418 1.46 -0.71 5.71
CA VAL A 418 2.68 -1.55 5.67
C VAL A 418 3.43 -1.44 6.99
N LEU A 419 3.63 -0.22 7.50
CA LEU A 419 4.35 0.00 8.77
C LEU A 419 3.58 -0.58 9.96
N GLN A 420 2.26 -0.40 10.03
CA GLN A 420 1.42 -1.03 11.06
C GLN A 420 1.58 -2.55 11.04
N THR A 421 1.41 -3.17 9.87
CA THR A 421 1.51 -4.63 9.70
C THR A 421 2.91 -5.13 10.07
N CYS A 422 3.97 -4.37 9.76
CA CYS A 422 5.35 -4.71 10.16
C CYS A 422 5.53 -4.71 11.68
N GLN A 423 4.90 -3.77 12.42
CA GLN A 423 4.95 -3.75 13.88
C GLN A 423 4.17 -4.91 14.49
N GLU A 424 2.97 -5.16 13.99
CA GLU A 424 2.10 -6.26 14.45
C GLU A 424 2.77 -7.62 14.27
N LYS A 425 3.32 -7.88 13.07
CA LYS A 425 4.02 -9.15 12.79
C LYS A 425 5.31 -9.34 13.59
N SER A 426 5.92 -8.26 14.04
CA SER A 426 7.16 -8.31 14.84
C SER A 426 6.93 -8.20 16.34
N ASP A 427 5.69 -7.93 16.77
CA ASP A 427 5.34 -7.57 18.15
C ASP A 427 6.31 -6.53 18.74
N THR A 428 6.74 -5.57 17.91
CA THR A 428 7.77 -4.58 18.25
C THR A 428 7.63 -3.36 17.34
N VAL A 429 7.69 -2.17 17.94
CA VAL A 429 7.66 -0.87 17.23
C VAL A 429 8.82 -0.71 16.23
N ILE A 430 8.59 0.01 15.14
CA ILE A 430 9.54 0.09 14.00
C ILE A 430 10.93 0.56 14.47
N ASN A 431 11.01 1.61 15.29
CA ASN A 431 12.30 2.13 15.76
C ASN A 431 13.13 1.17 16.63
N LYS A 432 12.54 0.09 17.15
CA LYS A 432 13.25 -0.93 17.92
C LYS A 432 13.73 -2.09 17.06
N GLN A 433 13.17 -2.27 15.86
CA GLN A 433 13.54 -3.36 14.96
C GLN A 433 14.92 -3.12 14.31
N GLN A 434 15.77 -4.16 14.30
CA GLN A 434 17.15 -4.03 13.81
C GLN A 434 17.23 -3.57 12.35
N ALA A 435 16.31 -4.07 11.50
CA ALA A 435 16.25 -3.72 10.08
C ALA A 435 16.05 -2.22 9.82
N TRP A 436 15.49 -1.49 10.79
CA TRP A 436 15.11 -0.08 10.66
C TRP A 436 16.08 0.88 11.36
N LYS A 437 16.87 0.38 12.32
CA LYS A 437 17.90 1.15 13.04
C LYS A 437 19.11 1.49 12.19
N GLU A 438 19.41 0.68 11.19
CA GLU A 438 20.60 0.81 10.36
C GLU A 438 20.41 1.86 9.24
N GLY A 439 21.50 2.44 8.75
CA GLY A 439 21.54 3.11 7.45
C GLY A 439 20.68 4.36 7.26
N GLY A 440 20.09 4.94 8.33
CA GLY A 440 19.17 6.07 8.19
C GLY A 440 17.86 5.70 7.47
N HIS A 441 17.43 4.45 7.62
CA HIS A 441 16.20 3.93 7.00
C HIS A 441 14.96 4.71 7.45
N ILE A 442 14.82 4.98 8.74
CA ILE A 442 13.71 5.77 9.32
C ILE A 442 13.61 7.16 8.67
N PRO A 443 14.66 8.01 8.68
CA PRO A 443 14.62 9.30 7.98
C PRO A 443 14.23 9.20 6.50
N LYS A 444 14.63 8.14 5.81
CA LYS A 444 14.28 7.94 4.39
C LYS A 444 12.78 7.70 4.21
N VAL A 445 12.19 6.85 5.04
CA VAL A 445 10.74 6.56 5.02
C VAL A 445 9.94 7.78 5.46
N GLN A 446 10.36 8.48 6.52
CA GLN A 446 9.73 9.73 6.95
C GLN A 446 9.73 10.77 5.84
N LYS A 447 10.84 10.92 5.10
CA LYS A 447 10.91 11.84 3.96
C LYS A 447 9.89 11.51 2.87
N ALA A 448 9.73 10.23 2.53
CA ALA A 448 8.72 9.79 1.55
C ALA A 448 7.29 10.07 2.04
N LEU A 449 6.99 9.75 3.30
CA LEU A 449 5.70 10.05 3.91
C LEU A 449 5.39 11.55 3.94
N CYS A 450 6.37 12.39 4.29
CA CYS A 450 6.23 13.85 4.24
C CYS A 450 5.89 14.34 2.82
N ALA A 451 6.57 13.80 1.81
CA ALA A 451 6.36 14.17 0.42
C ALA A 451 4.98 13.76 -0.09
N TRP A 452 4.53 12.53 0.21
CA TRP A 452 3.24 12.01 -0.23
C TRP A 452 2.05 12.60 0.54
N ALA A 453 2.19 12.88 1.83
CA ALA A 453 1.11 13.51 2.59
C ALA A 453 1.06 15.04 2.45
N GLU A 454 2.10 15.64 1.85
CA GLU A 454 2.31 17.10 1.83
C GLU A 454 2.37 17.72 3.25
N MET A 455 2.99 17.00 4.18
CA MET A 455 3.09 17.36 5.60
C MET A 455 4.55 17.55 6.03
N ASP A 456 4.78 18.38 7.04
CA ASP A 456 6.10 18.47 7.66
C ASP A 456 6.38 17.25 8.56
N ALA A 457 7.66 17.03 8.88
CA ALA A 457 8.11 15.87 9.63
C ALA A 457 7.45 15.75 11.02
N THR A 458 7.13 16.86 11.68
CA THR A 458 6.49 16.84 13.01
C THR A 458 5.06 16.32 12.89
N SER A 459 4.31 16.90 11.95
CA SER A 459 2.93 16.50 11.68
C SER A 459 2.82 15.04 11.23
N ILE A 460 3.81 14.54 10.47
CA ILE A 460 3.89 13.11 10.11
C ILE A 460 4.08 12.23 11.35
N VAL A 461 4.99 12.57 12.25
CA VAL A 461 5.23 11.78 13.47
C VAL A 461 3.97 11.73 14.34
N ASP A 462 3.28 12.87 14.52
CA ASP A 462 2.03 12.92 15.28
C ASP A 462 0.92 12.09 14.63
N THR A 463 0.81 12.16 13.29
CA THR A 463 -0.18 11.40 12.52
C THR A 463 0.08 9.90 12.61
N LEU A 464 1.33 9.47 12.43
CA LEU A 464 1.73 8.08 12.59
C LEU A 464 1.47 7.57 14.01
N GLY A 465 1.76 8.39 15.03
CA GLY A 465 1.45 8.07 16.42
C GLY A 465 -0.06 7.85 16.64
N ALA A 466 -0.93 8.65 16.00
CA ALA A 466 -2.38 8.45 16.04
C ALA A 466 -2.82 7.14 15.37
N TYR A 467 -2.09 6.68 14.36
CA TYR A 467 -2.26 5.37 13.74
C TYR A 467 -1.56 4.22 14.50
N GLY A 468 -0.93 4.50 15.64
CA GLY A 468 -0.19 3.50 16.43
C GLY A 468 1.15 3.08 15.81
N VAL A 469 1.70 3.86 14.88
CA VAL A 469 3.01 3.63 14.25
C VAL A 469 4.07 4.49 14.94
N GLU A 470 5.12 3.84 15.46
CA GLU A 470 6.25 4.51 16.12
C GLU A 470 7.52 4.35 15.28
N LEU A 471 7.89 5.41 14.56
CA LEU A 471 9.11 5.48 13.74
C LEU A 471 10.35 5.92 14.51
#